data_AF-A0A7I7L956-F1
#
_entry.id   AF-A0A7I7L956-F1
#
_cell.length_a   1.000
_cell.length_b   1.000
_cell.length_c   1.000
_cell.angle_alpha   90.00
_cell.angle_beta   90.00
_cell.angle_gamma   90.00
#
_symmetry.space_group_name_H-M   'P 1'
#
loop_
_entity.id
_entity.type
_entity.pdbx_description
1 polymer ?
#
loop_
_entity_poly.entity_id
_entity_poly.type
_entity_poly.pdbx_seq_one_letter_code
_entity_poly.pdbx_strand_id
1 'polypeptide(L)' 'MTTVYEDVSEEKKTALGTGFFLTWVTTYVDQHGEVLGRQRFRVLRFRPQR' A
#
# COMPACT_ATOMS: atom_id res chain seq x y z
N MET A 1 3.25 -16.61 -0.66
CA MET A 1 3.16 -15.15 -0.41
C MET A 1 1.95 -14.60 -1.13
N THR A 2 1.18 -13.71 -0.51
CA THR A 2 0.03 -13.04 -1.13
C THR A 2 0.10 -11.54 -0.91
N THR A 3 -0.35 -10.75 -1.87
CA THR A 3 -0.47 -9.29 -1.74
C THR A 3 -1.90 -8.88 -2.06
N VAL A 4 -2.54 -8.16 -1.14
CA VAL A 4 -3.94 -7.73 -1.28
C VAL A 4 -4.04 -6.24 -1.06
N TYR A 5 -4.75 -5.55 -1.96
CA TYR A 5 -5.14 -4.15 -1.76
C TYR A 5 -6.14 -4.07 -0.63
N GLU A 6 -5.82 -3.28 0.37
CA GLU A 6 -6.62 -3.15 1.57
C GLU A 6 -7.46 -1.89 1.55
N ASP A 7 -6.87 -0.77 1.11
CA ASP A 7 -7.55 0.52 1.09
C ASP A 7 -7.01 1.40 -0.05
N VAL A 8 -7.90 2.22 -0.59
CA VAL A 8 -7.57 3.33 -1.46
C VAL A 8 -8.31 4.55 -0.93
N SER A 9 -7.57 5.58 -0.52
CA SER A 9 -8.18 6.80 -0.03
C SER A 9 -8.95 7.53 -1.13
N GLU A 10 -9.81 8.47 -0.77
CA GLU A 10 -10.25 9.52 -1.71
C GLU A 10 -9.06 10.36 -2.23
N GLU A 11 -9.28 11.17 -3.26
CA GLU A 11 -8.27 12.10 -3.77
C GLU A 11 -7.94 13.16 -2.72
N LYS A 12 -6.65 13.46 -2.55
CA LYS A 12 -6.16 14.44 -1.58
C LYS A 12 -5.15 15.37 -2.21
N LYS A 13 -5.23 16.64 -1.82
CA LYS A 13 -4.18 17.64 -2.09
C LYS A 13 -3.11 17.51 -1.00
N THR A 14 -1.89 17.16 -1.40
CA THR A 14 -0.74 17.02 -0.50
C THR A 14 0.35 18.04 -0.85
N ALA A 15 1.39 18.15 -0.01
CA ALA A 15 2.53 19.03 -0.28
C ALA A 15 3.32 18.64 -1.55
N LEU A 16 3.31 17.36 -1.94
CA LEU A 16 3.99 16.87 -3.14
C LEU A 16 3.11 16.99 -4.40
N GLY A 17 1.81 17.19 -4.22
CA GLY A 17 0.83 17.28 -5.29
C GLY A 17 -0.48 16.57 -4.96
N THR A 18 -1.40 16.56 -5.92
CA THR A 18 -2.71 15.92 -5.76
C THR A 18 -2.63 14.44 -6.11
N GLY A 19 -3.19 13.57 -5.27
CA GLY A 19 -3.06 12.12 -5.43
C GLY A 19 -3.88 11.29 -4.47
N PHE A 20 -3.57 10.00 -4.41
CA PHE A 20 -4.27 8.99 -3.63
C PHE A 20 -3.26 8.23 -2.77
N PHE A 21 -3.68 7.86 -1.56
CA PHE A 21 -2.94 6.87 -0.78
C PHE A 21 -3.48 5.48 -1.09
N LEU A 22 -2.58 4.56 -1.45
CA LEU A 22 -2.90 3.15 -1.61
C LEU A 22 -2.26 2.38 -0.47
N THR A 23 -3.02 1.48 0.12
CA THR A 23 -2.56 0.58 1.17
C THR A 23 -2.72 -0.85 0.70
N TRP A 24 -1.68 -1.65 0.87
CA TRP A 24 -1.75 -3.10 0.65
C TRP A 24 -1.00 -3.84 1.75
N VAL A 25 -1.39 -5.10 1.92
CA VAL A 25 -0.75 -6.01 2.87
C VAL A 25 -0.17 -7.18 2.10
N THR A 26 1.12 -7.41 2.28
CA THR A 26 1.79 -8.62 1.82
C THR A 26 1.91 -9.59 2.99
N THR A 27 1.39 -10.80 2.84
CA THR A 27 1.57 -11.88 3.81
C THR A 27 2.62 -12.85 3.30
N TYR A 28 3.67 -13.02 4.09
CA TYR A 28 4.76 -13.96 3.83
C TYR A 28 4.46 -15.25 4.58
N VAL A 29 4.63 -16.37 3.88
CA VAL A 29 4.45 -17.71 4.43
C VAL A 29 5.68 -18.55 4.13
N ASP A 30 5.96 -19.53 4.98
CA ASP A 30 6.99 -20.53 4.74
C ASP A 30 6.54 -21.60 3.72
N GLN A 31 7.37 -22.61 3.49
CA GLN A 31 7.06 -23.72 2.58
C GLN A 31 5.90 -24.62 3.06
N HIS A 32 5.53 -24.54 4.34
CA HIS A 32 4.44 -25.29 4.95
C HIS A 32 3.15 -24.47 5.06
N GLY A 33 3.17 -23.19 4.63
CA GLY A 33 2.04 -22.28 4.68
C GLY A 33 1.90 -21.53 6.02
N GLU A 34 2.86 -21.66 6.93
CA GLU A 34 2.87 -20.92 8.19
C GLU A 34 3.18 -19.44 7.92
N VAL A 35 2.42 -18.52 8.53
CA VAL A 35 2.61 -17.08 8.35
C VAL A 35 3.84 -16.62 9.11
N LEU A 36 4.87 -16.23 8.35
CA LEU A 36 6.13 -15.67 8.86
C LEU A 36 6.01 -14.19 9.21
N GLY A 37 5.07 -13.48 8.57
CA GLY A 37 4.86 -12.07 8.83
C GLY A 37 3.90 -11.40 7.87
N ARG A 38 3.48 -10.19 8.25
CA ARG A 38 2.64 -9.33 7.42
C ARG A 38 3.28 -7.96 7.30
N GLN A 39 3.36 -7.48 6.08
CA GLN A 39 3.96 -6.21 5.75
C GLN A 39 2.88 -5.30 5.19
N ARG A 40 2.55 -4.23 5.92
CA ARG A 40 1.60 -3.21 5.47
C ARG A 40 2.36 -2.05 4.86
N PHE A 41 2.12 -1.78 3.59
CA PHE A 41 2.68 -0.63 2.89
C PHE A 41 1.57 0.37 2.59
N ARG A 42 1.88 1.65 2.83
CA ARG A 42 1.06 2.77 2.39
C ARG A 42 1.90 3.69 1.53
N VAL A 43 1.46 3.91 0.29
CA VAL A 43 2.20 4.70 -0.71
C VAL A 43 1.31 5.81 -1.24
N LEU A 44 1.90 6.99 -1.45
CA LEU A 44 1.26 8.11 -2.13
C LEU A 44 1.56 8.05 -3.63
N ARG A 45 0.52 7.93 -4.46
CA ARG A 45 0.61 8.15 -5.90
C ARG A 45 0.04 9.52 -6.21
N PHE A 46 0.88 10.44 -6.68
CA PHE A 46 0.51 11.84 -6.86
C PHE A 46 1.01 12.40 -8.20
N ARG A 47 0.31 13.43 -8.67
CA ARG A 47 0.74 14.30 -9.77
C ARG A 47 1.61 15.42 -9.18
N PRO A 48 2.91 15.50 -9.51
CA PRO A 48 3.80 16.52 -8.95
C PRO A 48 3.26 17.93 -9.17
N GLN A 49 3.25 18.74 -8.11
CA GLN A 49 3.13 20.18 -8.27
C GLN A 49 4.52 20.72 -8.61
N ARG A 50 4.57 21.49 -9.69
CA ARG A 50 5.76 21.96 -10.39
C ARG A 50 6.82 22.57 -9.49
#